data_AF-A0A7Y1X793-F1
#
_entry.id   AF-A0A7Y1X793-F1
#
_cell.length_a   1.000
_cell.length_b   1.000
_cell.length_c   1.000
_cell.angle_alpha   90.00
_cell.angle_beta   90.00
_cell.angle_gamma   90.00
#
_symmetry.space_group_name_H-M   'P 1'
#
loop_
_entity.id
_entity.type
_entity.pdbx_description
1 polymer ?
#
loop_
_entity_poly.entity_id
_entity_poly.type
_entity_poly.pdbx_seq_one_letter_code
_entity_poly.pdbx_strand_id
1 'polypeptide(L)'
;MVVEAIVATKIDAIFPEDQRRPALRILEAYPGRAGTRLQLAMLKNSGGDLGKLADQVHLAEVDYRDVLALAEYPRQLRTPAGTVTEEMQKADRADYESWLQGDQ
;
A
#
# COMPACT_ATOMS: atom_id res chain seq x y z
N MET A 1 13.92 -12.72 -0.60
CA MET A 1 12.46 -12.54 -0.76
C MET A 1 12.16 -12.71 -2.24
N VAL A 2 11.17 -13.51 -2.63
CA VAL A 2 10.72 -13.50 -4.04
C VAL A 2 9.75 -12.34 -4.16
N VAL A 3 10.14 -11.30 -4.89
CA VAL A 3 9.24 -10.20 -5.23
C VAL A 3 8.25 -10.74 -6.26
N GLU A 4 6.96 -10.75 -5.92
CA GLU A 4 5.95 -11.16 -6.89
C GLU A 4 5.85 -10.17 -8.04
N ALA A 5 5.52 -10.66 -9.23
CA ALA A 5 5.49 -9.87 -10.46
C ALA A 5 4.66 -8.58 -10.33
N ILE A 6 3.52 -8.64 -9.64
CA ILE A 6 2.65 -7.47 -9.43
C ILE A 6 3.30 -6.37 -8.59
N VAL A 7 4.13 -6.74 -7.61
CA VAL A 7 4.85 -5.77 -6.75
C VAL A 7 5.93 -5.07 -7.58
N ALA A 8 6.66 -5.82 -8.40
CA ALA A 8 7.66 -5.25 -9.31
C ALA A 8 7.00 -4.29 -10.33
N THR A 9 5.89 -4.71 -10.95
CA THR A 9 5.12 -3.85 -11.88
C THR A 9 4.67 -2.56 -11.21
N LYS A 10 4.22 -2.61 -9.94
CA LYS A 10 3.81 -1.39 -9.22
C LYS A 10 4.98 -0.48 -8.88
N ILE A 11 6.13 -1.04 -8.50
CA ILE A 11 7.34 -0.24 -8.30
C ILE A 11 7.73 0.48 -9.59
N ASP A 12 7.70 -0.22 -10.73
CA ASP A 12 8.02 0.37 -12.03
C ASP A 12 7.06 1.49 -12.43
N ALA A 13 5.78 1.36 -12.09
CA ALA A 13 4.74 2.32 -12.42
C ALA A 13 4.78 3.59 -11.56
N ILE A 14 5.07 3.47 -10.26
CA ILE A 14 4.92 4.60 -9.32
C ILE A 14 6.24 5.30 -8.98
N PHE A 15 7.39 4.67 -9.21
CA PHE A 15 8.71 5.25 -8.91
C PHE A 15 9.50 5.57 -10.19
N PRO A 16 10.18 6.73 -10.24
CA PRO A 16 11.24 7.00 -11.21
C PRO A 16 12.31 5.91 -11.22
N GLU A 17 12.96 5.68 -12.36
CA GLU A 17 13.90 4.57 -12.57
C GLU A 17 15.01 4.50 -11.49
N ASP A 18 15.56 5.65 -11.11
CA ASP A 18 16.60 5.80 -10.09
C ASP A 18 16.10 5.49 -8.66
N GLN A 19 14.79 5.54 -8.43
CA GLN A 19 14.16 5.28 -7.13
C GLN A 19 13.62 3.85 -6.98
N ARG A 20 13.47 3.08 -8.05
CA ARG A 20 12.91 1.71 -8.01
C ARG A 20 13.72 0.76 -7.14
N ARG A 21 15.05 0.77 -7.28
CA ARG A 21 15.94 -0.07 -6.46
C ARG A 21 15.95 0.35 -4.98
N PRO A 22 16.02 1.65 -4.64
CA PRO A 22 15.74 2.12 -3.28
C PRO A 22 14.40 1.65 -2.73
N ALA A 23 13.30 1.78 -3.49
CA ALA A 23 11.97 1.37 -3.05
C ALA A 23 11.91 -0.13 -2.71
N LEU A 24 12.51 -0.97 -3.57
CA LEU A 24 12.63 -2.40 -3.29
C LEU A 24 13.39 -2.68 -1.99
N ARG A 25 14.53 -2.01 -1.77
CA ARG A 25 15.32 -2.20 -0.54
C ARG A 25 14.54 -1.80 0.71
N ILE A 26 13.72 -0.76 0.63
CA ILE A 26 12.85 -0.34 1.74
C ILE A 26 11.83 -1.44 2.05
N LEU A 27 11.15 -1.99 1.03
CA LEU A 27 10.23 -3.12 1.24
C LEU A 27 10.92 -4.37 1.80
N GLU A 28 12.16 -4.64 1.37
CA GLU A 28 12.96 -5.77 1.86
C GLU A 28 13.43 -5.59 3.31
N ALA A 29 13.47 -4.36 3.82
CA ALA A 29 13.88 -4.05 5.18
C ALA A 29 12.83 -4.44 6.23
N TYR A 30 11.58 -4.68 5.83
CA TYR A 30 10.55 -5.13 6.75
C TYR A 30 10.92 -6.50 7.36
N PRO A 31 11.06 -6.61 8.70
CA PRO A 31 11.59 -7.82 9.34
C PRO A 31 10.58 -8.97 9.40
N GLY A 32 9.29 -8.68 9.21
CA GLY A 32 8.23 -9.68 9.18
C GLY A 32 8.08 -10.38 7.83
N ARG A 33 7.25 -11.43 7.77
CA ARG A 33 6.80 -11.96 6.48
C ARG A 33 5.77 -11.00 5.88
N ALA A 34 6.20 -10.08 5.02
CA ALA A 34 5.27 -9.35 4.18
C ALA A 34 4.77 -10.28 3.07
N GLY A 35 3.47 -10.56 3.08
CA GLY A 35 2.80 -11.10 1.90
C GLY A 35 2.57 -9.99 0.86
N THR A 36 2.29 -10.38 -0.38
CA THR A 36 2.04 -9.48 -1.51
C THR A 36 1.04 -8.36 -1.19
N ARG A 37 -0.06 -8.70 -0.49
CA ARG A 37 -1.09 -7.74 -0.07
C ARG A 37 -0.52 -6.59 0.77
N LEU A 38 0.36 -6.90 1.73
CA LEU A 38 0.96 -5.89 2.59
C LEU A 38 1.96 -5.01 1.83
N GLN A 39 2.77 -5.60 0.95
CA GLN A 39 3.70 -4.84 0.10
C GLN A 39 2.96 -3.87 -0.83
N LEU A 40 1.86 -4.32 -1.44
CA LEU A 40 1.01 -3.48 -2.28
C LEU A 40 0.36 -2.34 -1.48
N ALA A 41 -0.08 -2.60 -0.25
CA ALA A 41 -0.63 -1.56 0.63
C ALA A 41 0.43 -0.50 0.99
N MET A 42 1.64 -0.91 1.35
CA MET A 42 2.76 0.01 1.60
C MET A 42 3.06 0.88 0.37
N LEU A 43 3.10 0.27 -0.82
CA LEU A 43 3.32 0.98 -2.08
C LEU A 43 2.21 1.98 -2.37
N LYS A 44 0.94 1.59 -2.27
CA LYS A 44 -0.20 2.48 -2.50
C LYS A 44 -0.17 3.68 -1.55
N ASN A 45 0.02 3.43 -0.24
CA ASN A 45 0.04 4.48 0.77
C ASN A 45 1.24 5.43 0.61
N SER A 46 2.36 4.93 0.06
CA SER A 46 3.54 5.77 -0.21
C SER A 46 3.30 6.80 -1.31
N GLY A 47 2.43 6.49 -2.28
CA GLY A 47 2.17 7.37 -3.43
C GLY A 47 3.42 7.68 -4.26
N GLY A 48 4.39 6.76 -4.32
CA GLY A 48 5.64 6.95 -5.06
C GLY A 48 6.71 7.78 -4.32
N ASP A 49 6.53 8.04 -3.02
CA ASP A 49 7.51 8.73 -2.19
C ASP A 49 8.29 7.74 -1.32
N LEU A 50 9.62 7.76 -1.42
CA LEU A 50 10.50 6.84 -0.69
C LEU A 50 10.45 7.06 0.83
N GLY A 51 10.30 8.31 1.30
CA GLY A 51 10.18 8.62 2.72
C GLY A 51 8.90 8.04 3.30
N LYS A 52 7.77 8.26 2.62
CA LYS A 52 6.49 7.67 3.01
C LYS A 52 6.50 6.16 2.94
N LEU A 53 7.19 5.56 1.96
CA LEU A 53 7.34 4.11 1.89
C LEU A 53 8.08 3.57 3.13
N ALA A 54 9.14 4.25 3.58
CA ALA A 54 9.83 3.90 4.81
C ALA A 54 8.91 4.04 6.04
N ASP A 55 8.10 5.10 6.09
CA ASP A 55 7.10 5.28 7.16
C ASP A 55 6.07 4.13 7.19
N GLN A 56 5.64 3.63 6.02
CA GLN A 56 4.74 2.48 5.94
C GLN A 56 5.39 1.18 6.44
N VAL A 57 6.69 0.99 6.19
CA VAL A 57 7.43 -0.14 6.75
C VAL A 57 7.45 -0.06 8.27
N HIS A 58 7.77 1.11 8.83
CA HIS A 58 7.75 1.31 10.27
C HIS A 58 6.36 1.12 10.89
N LEU A 59 5.31 1.63 10.24
CA LEU A 59 3.94 1.42 10.69
C LEU A 59 3.57 -0.08 10.68
N ALA A 60 4.02 -0.84 9.69
CA ALA A 60 3.76 -2.28 9.65
C ALA A 60 4.47 -3.07 10.74
N GLU A 61 5.64 -2.61 11.20
CA GLU A 61 6.34 -3.21 12.34
C GLU A 61 5.56 -3.06 13.64
N VAL A 62 4.85 -1.94 13.80
CA VAL A 62 3.96 -1.70 14.94
C VAL A 62 2.68 -2.51 14.80
N ASP A 63 1.95 -2.31 13.70
CA ASP A 63 0.75 -3.06 13.35
C ASP A 63 0.47 -3.00 11.83
N TYR A 64 0.73 -4.10 11.14
CA TYR A 64 0.47 -4.19 9.69
C TYR A 64 -1.00 -3.97 9.30
N ARG A 65 -1.95 -4.13 10.24
CA ARG A 65 -3.38 -3.92 9.96
C ARG A 65 -3.69 -2.46 9.69
N ASP A 66 -2.94 -1.54 10.28
CA ASP A 66 -3.12 -0.11 10.04
C ASP A 66 -2.68 0.26 8.62
N VAL A 67 -1.59 -0.34 8.13
CA VAL A 67 -1.14 -0.16 6.75
C VAL A 67 -2.20 -0.67 5.76
N LEU A 68 -2.76 -1.86 6.02
CA LEU A 68 -3.83 -2.43 5.21
C LEU A 68 -5.08 -1.53 5.24
N ALA A 69 -5.48 -1.05 6.42
CA ALA A 69 -6.67 -0.22 6.55
C ALA A 69 -6.53 1.13 5.84
N LEU A 70 -5.35 1.76 5.91
CA LEU A 70 -5.07 3.00 5.19
C LEU A 70 -5.15 2.82 3.67
N ALA A 71 -4.68 1.68 3.16
CA ALA A 71 -4.68 1.39 1.73
C ALA A 71 -6.06 0.97 1.21
N GLU A 72 -6.78 0.13 1.95
CA GLU A 72 -7.98 -0.55 1.49
C GLU A 72 -9.28 0.11 1.96
N TYR A 73 -9.24 0.89 3.04
CA TYR A 73 -10.44 1.49 3.66
C TYR A 73 -10.27 2.99 4.03
N PRO A 74 -9.69 3.84 3.15
CA PRO A 74 -9.34 5.21 3.52
C PRO A 74 -10.54 6.09 3.86
N ARG A 75 -11.72 5.91 3.23
CA ARG A 75 -12.92 6.67 3.59
C ARG A 75 -13.47 6.23 4.94
N GLN A 76 -13.48 4.92 5.19
CA GLN A 76 -13.98 4.37 6.44
C GLN A 76 -13.16 4.84 7.64
N LEU A 77 -11.83 4.91 7.52
CA LEU A 77 -10.95 5.42 8.57
C LEU A 77 -11.18 6.90 8.91
N ARG A 78 -11.65 7.70 7.95
CA ARG A 78 -11.97 9.12 8.14
C ARG A 78 -13.40 9.35 8.61
N THR A 79 -14.20 8.28 8.70
CA THR A 79 -15.62 8.32 9.00
C THR A 79 -15.86 7.90 10.45
N PRO A 80 -16.69 8.60 11.21
CA PRO A 80 -17.03 8.19 12.57
C PRO A 80 -17.56 6.76 12.64
N ALA A 81 -17.13 6.01 13.66
CA ALA A 81 -17.62 4.66 13.88
C ALA A 81 -19.16 4.63 13.98
N GLY A 82 -19.78 3.64 13.34
CA GLY A 82 -21.24 3.51 13.25
C GLY A 82 -21.91 4.35 12.16
N THR A 83 -21.14 5.16 11.41
CA THR A 83 -21.66 5.94 10.27
C THR A 83 -21.11 5.49 8.91
N VAL A 84 -20.26 4.45 8.91
CA VAL A 84 -19.77 3.80 7.69
C VAL A 84 -20.93 3.14 6.94
N THR A 85 -21.10 3.50 5.68
CA THR A 85 -22.13 2.92 4.81
C THR A 85 -21.56 1.87 3.86
N GLU A 86 -22.43 1.03 3.28
CA GLU A 86 -22.03 0.07 2.26
C GLU A 86 -21.47 0.76 1.00
N GLU A 87 -22.00 1.92 0.64
CA GLU A 87 -21.53 2.70 -0.50
C GLU A 87 -20.07 3.12 -0.32
N MET A 88 -19.69 3.53 0.90
CA MET A 88 -18.29 3.85 1.22
C MET A 88 -17.38 2.63 1.08
N GLN A 89 -17.84 1.46 1.55
CA GLN A 89 -17.08 0.21 1.43
C GLN A 89 -16.91 -0.22 -0.03
N LYS A 90 -17.96 -0.05 -0.86
CA LYS A 90 -17.90 -0.33 -2.29
C LYS A 90 -16.95 0.64 -3.01
N ALA A 91 -17.00 1.92 -2.66
CA ALA A 91 -16.11 2.94 -3.23
C ALA A 91 -14.63 2.69 -2.87
N ASP A 92 -14.32 2.43 -1.61
CA ASP A 92 -12.95 2.12 -1.18
C ASP A 92 -12.37 0.89 -1.89
N ARG A 93 -13.20 -0.15 -2.07
CA ARG A 93 -12.84 -1.35 -2.81
C ARG A 93 -12.59 -1.05 -4.29
N ALA A 94 -13.51 -0.34 -4.94
CA ALA A 94 -13.39 0.03 -6.35
C ALA A 94 -12.12 0.85 -6.62
N ASP A 95 -11.80 1.80 -5.73
CA ASP A 95 -10.57 2.58 -5.81
C ASP A 95 -9.31 1.71 -5.68
N TYR A 96 -9.31 0.73 -4.76
CA TYR A 96 -8.16 -0.17 -4.62
C TYR A 96 -8.01 -1.10 -5.81
N GLU A 97 -9.11 -1.65 -6.33
CA GLU A 97 -9.12 -2.50 -7.53
C GLU A 97 -8.65 -1.74 -8.77
N SER A 98 -9.14 -0.51 -8.96
CA SER A 98 -8.70 0.40 -10.03
C SER A 98 -7.21 0.73 -9.92
N TRP A 99 -6.73 1.04 -8.71
CA TRP A 99 -5.30 1.24 -8.47
C TRP A 99 -4.49 -0.01 -8.79
N LEU A 100 -4.97 -1.22 -8.47
CA LEU A 100 -4.29 -2.48 -8.81
C LEU A 100 -4.22 -2.69 -10.32
N GLN A 101 -5.26 -2.36 -11.06
CA GLN A 101 -5.32 -2.48 -12.53
C GLN A 101 -4.47 -1.43 -13.26
N GLY A 102 -4.14 -0.31 -12.59
CA GLY A 102 -3.31 0.75 -13.17
C GLY A 102 -4.12 1.83 -13.89
N ASP A 103 -5.39 1.99 -13.53
CA ASP A 103 -6.29 2.99 -14.13
C ASP A 103 -6.18 4.38 -13.45
N GLN A 104 -5.17 4.59 -12.62
CA GLN A 104 -4.88 5.83 -11.88
C GLN A 104 -3.46 6.31 -12.10
#